data_AF-A0A2N2FR07-F1
#
_entry.id   AF-A0A2N2FR07-F1
#
_cell.length_a   1.000
_cell.length_b   1.000
_cell.length_c   1.000
_cell.angle_alpha   90.00
_cell.angle_beta   90.00
_cell.angle_gamma   90.00
#
_symmetry.space_group_name_H-M   'P 1'
#
loop_
_entity.id
_entity.type
_entity.pdbx_description
1 polymer ?
#
loop_
_entity_poly.entity_id
_entity_poly.type
_entity_poly.pdbx_seq_one_letter_code
_entity_poly.pdbx_strand_id
1 'polypeptide(L)'
;TYANCGRVRFNTGISWPIMAGHGCIGCTEPAFWDTMAPLEKPLPDKSFNNREATIDNIGIALTGIAALGIAAHATATALRHKDEDQATKQEVKQHE
;
A
#
# COMPACT_ATOMS: atom_id res chain seq x y z
N THR A 1 0.74 -26.53 -6.36
CA THR A 1 -0.12 -27.42 -5.56
C THR A 1 -1.51 -27.50 -6.15
N TYR A 2 -1.89 -28.66 -6.64
CA TYR A 2 -3.21 -29.00 -7.19
C TYR A 2 -4.01 -29.77 -6.13
N ALA A 3 -4.86 -29.04 -5.41
CA ALA A 3 -5.75 -29.62 -4.41
C ALA A 3 -7.02 -28.78 -4.28
N ASN A 4 -8.08 -29.39 -3.77
CA ASN A 4 -9.38 -28.74 -3.57
C ASN A 4 -9.56 -28.16 -2.16
N CYS A 5 -8.49 -28.09 -1.35
CA CYS A 5 -8.51 -27.67 0.06
C CYS A 5 -9.18 -26.31 0.29
N GLY A 6 -8.92 -25.31 -0.57
CA GLY A 6 -9.54 -23.99 -0.45
C GLY A 6 -11.03 -23.95 -0.82
N ARG A 7 -11.53 -24.97 -1.52
CA ARG A 7 -12.93 -25.08 -1.95
C ARG A 7 -13.75 -25.99 -1.04
N VAL A 8 -13.35 -27.26 -0.90
CA VAL A 8 -14.13 -28.27 -0.16
C VAL A 8 -13.73 -28.36 1.31
N ARG A 9 -12.48 -27.97 1.61
CA ARG A 9 -11.91 -27.91 2.97
C ARG A 9 -11.88 -29.28 3.68
N PHE A 10 -11.42 -29.28 4.92
CA PHE A 10 -11.35 -30.44 5.80
C PHE A 10 -12.47 -30.39 6.85
N ASN A 11 -12.77 -31.56 7.43
CA ASN A 11 -13.72 -31.72 8.53
C ASN A 11 -15.12 -31.17 8.19
N THR A 12 -15.74 -31.64 7.10
CA THR A 12 -17.09 -31.19 6.69
C THR A 12 -17.15 -29.69 6.41
N GLY A 13 -16.14 -29.16 5.71
CA GLY A 13 -16.15 -27.76 5.28
C GLY A 13 -15.65 -26.75 6.35
N ILE A 14 -15.20 -27.22 7.52
CA ILE A 14 -14.87 -26.37 8.67
C ILE A 14 -13.64 -25.50 8.40
N SER A 15 -12.52 -26.10 7.98
CA SER A 15 -11.27 -25.35 7.83
C SER A 15 -10.30 -26.01 6.86
N TRP A 16 -9.20 -25.33 6.56
CA TRP A 16 -8.08 -25.79 5.75
C TRP A 16 -6.81 -25.05 6.18
N PRO A 17 -5.60 -25.53 5.82
CA PRO A 17 -4.36 -25.00 6.41
C PRO A 17 -4.22 -23.48 6.38
N ILE A 18 -4.53 -22.84 5.25
CA ILE A 18 -4.42 -21.38 5.10
C ILE A 18 -5.43 -20.65 6.00
N MET A 19 -6.64 -21.17 6.16
CA MET A 19 -7.63 -20.60 7.09
C MET A 19 -7.24 -20.82 8.55
N ALA A 20 -6.54 -21.91 8.86
CA ALA A 20 -5.97 -22.16 10.18
C ALA A 20 -4.71 -21.33 10.47
N GLY A 21 -4.28 -20.47 9.54
CA GLY A 21 -3.13 -19.57 9.71
C GLY A 21 -1.80 -20.14 9.26
N HIS A 22 -1.77 -21.32 8.64
CA HIS A 22 -0.54 -21.93 8.12
C HIS A 22 -0.51 -21.93 6.59
N GLY A 23 0.61 -21.54 5.99
CA GLY A 23 0.82 -21.62 4.54
C GLY A 23 0.60 -23.03 3.98
N CYS A 24 0.25 -23.14 2.70
CA CYS A 24 0.17 -24.45 2.06
C CYS A 24 1.57 -25.05 1.92
N ILE A 25 1.79 -26.23 2.49
CA ILE A 25 3.07 -26.96 2.37
C ILE A 25 3.20 -27.77 1.08
N GLY A 26 2.14 -27.82 0.27
CA GLY A 26 2.14 -28.56 -0.99
C GLY A 26 2.10 -30.08 -0.86
N CYS A 27 1.50 -30.62 0.20
CA CYS A 27 1.51 -32.06 0.50
C CYS A 27 0.93 -32.98 -0.59
N THR A 28 0.20 -32.44 -1.57
CA THR A 28 -0.33 -33.21 -2.70
C THR A 28 0.61 -33.27 -3.90
N GLU A 29 1.75 -32.58 -3.85
CA GLU A 29 2.75 -32.60 -4.92
C GLU A 29 3.84 -33.64 -4.66
N PRO A 30 4.44 -34.23 -5.70
CA PRO A 30 5.55 -35.16 -5.56
C PRO A 30 6.75 -34.54 -4.84
N ALA A 31 7.33 -35.28 -3.89
CA ALA A 31 8.53 -34.89 -3.16
C ALA A 31 8.46 -33.46 -2.56
N PHE A 32 7.30 -33.05 -2.03
CA PHE A 32 7.11 -31.68 -1.54
C PHE A 32 8.07 -31.30 -0.40
N TRP A 33 8.49 -32.27 0.42
CA TRP A 33 9.50 -32.05 1.47
C TRP A 33 10.83 -31.53 0.92
N ASP A 34 11.23 -31.96 -0.28
CA ASP A 34 12.49 -31.57 -0.92
C ASP A 34 12.32 -30.41 -1.91
N THR A 35 11.18 -30.36 -2.60
CA THR A 35 10.94 -29.41 -3.70
C THR A 35 10.32 -28.08 -3.25
N MET A 36 9.70 -28.05 -2.06
CA MET A 36 9.07 -26.85 -1.52
C MET A 36 9.69 -26.35 -0.23
N ALA A 37 10.64 -27.08 0.36
CA ALA A 37 11.40 -26.58 1.48
C ALA A 37 12.27 -25.38 1.05
N PRO A 38 12.47 -24.40 1.95
CA PRO A 38 11.91 -24.29 3.31
C PRO A 38 10.45 -23.81 3.32
N LEU A 39 9.59 -24.46 4.12
CA LEU A 39 8.12 -24.31 4.09
C LEU A 39 7.62 -22.98 4.66
N GLU A 40 8.39 -22.36 5.53
CA GLU A 40 8.05 -21.10 6.21
C GLU A 40 8.64 -19.88 5.51
N LYS A 41 9.31 -20.07 4.36
CA LYS A 41 9.75 -18.95 3.52
C LYS A 41 8.79 -18.76 2.36
N PRO A 42 8.64 -17.51 1.87
CA PRO A 42 7.96 -17.28 0.62
C PRO A 42 8.56 -18.17 -0.47
N LEU A 43 7.69 -18.80 -1.27
CA LEU A 43 8.13 -19.54 -2.45
C LEU A 43 8.97 -18.60 -3.32
N PRO A 44 10.08 -19.08 -3.92
CA PRO A 44 10.89 -18.26 -4.80
C PRO A 44 9.99 -17.69 -5.90
N ASP A 45 9.81 -16.38 -5.87
CA ASP A 45 8.96 -15.66 -6.81
C ASP A 45 9.46 -15.94 -8.24
N LYS A 46 8.66 -16.66 -9.03
CA LYS A 46 8.89 -16.84 -10.46
C LYS A 46 7.94 -16.02 -11.34
N SER A 47 6.95 -15.32 -10.78
CA SER A 47 5.86 -14.74 -11.57
C SER A 47 5.51 -13.28 -11.27
N PHE A 48 6.06 -12.67 -10.23
CA PHE A 48 5.65 -11.35 -9.75
C PHE A 48 6.75 -10.30 -9.69
N ASN A 49 7.93 -10.51 -10.29
CA ASN A 49 8.92 -9.48 -10.68
C ASN A 49 8.91 -8.16 -9.84
N ASN A 50 8.88 -8.22 -8.51
CA ASN A 50 8.77 -7.06 -7.61
C ASN A 50 7.75 -5.97 -8.05
N ARG A 51 6.65 -6.37 -8.72
CA ARG A 51 5.69 -5.42 -9.29
C ARG A 51 4.98 -4.61 -8.20
N GLU A 52 4.67 -5.24 -7.06
CA GLU A 52 4.05 -4.54 -5.94
C GLU A 52 4.97 -3.47 -5.36
N ALA A 53 6.24 -3.78 -5.11
CA ALA A 53 7.22 -2.79 -4.66
C ALA A 53 7.38 -1.62 -5.67
N THR A 54 7.24 -1.90 -6.98
CA THR A 54 7.26 -0.86 -8.01
C THR A 54 6.03 0.04 -7.94
N ILE A 55 4.84 -0.55 -7.77
CA ILE A 55 3.56 0.18 -7.63
C ILE A 55 3.60 1.06 -6.37
N ASP A 56 4.09 0.52 -5.25
CA ASP A 56 4.20 1.26 -3.98
C ASP A 56 5.10 2.48 -4.11
N ASN A 57 6.27 2.33 -4.74
CA ASN A 57 7.19 3.43 -4.94
C ASN A 57 6.58 4.55 -5.81
N ILE A 58 5.86 4.19 -6.87
CA ILE A 58 5.15 5.16 -7.72
C ILE A 58 4.05 5.85 -6.92
N GLY A 59 3.26 5.09 -6.16
CA GLY A 59 2.18 5.62 -5.33
C GLY A 59 2.69 6.62 -4.27
N ILE A 60 3.79 6.28 -3.59
CA ILE A 60 4.44 7.17 -2.60
C ILE A 60 4.95 8.44 -3.28
N ALA A 61 5.62 8.32 -4.43
CA ALA A 61 6.17 9.47 -5.13
C ALA A 61 5.08 10.47 -5.54
N LEU A 62 3.99 9.98 -6.15
CA LEU A 62 2.87 10.82 -6.57
C LEU A 62 2.18 11.48 -5.38
N THR A 63 1.97 10.72 -4.30
CA THR A 63 1.38 11.23 -3.06
C THR A 63 2.25 12.35 -2.46
N GLY A 64 3.57 12.16 -2.43
CA GLY A 64 4.52 13.16 -1.95
C GLY A 64 4.48 14.45 -2.76
N ILE A 65 4.46 14.36 -4.09
CA ILE A 65 4.37 15.52 -4.99
C ILE A 65 3.08 16.30 -4.74
N ALA A 66 1.95 15.60 -4.66
CA ALA A 66 0.65 16.23 -4.41
C ALA A 66 0.63 16.96 -3.06
N ALA A 67 1.14 16.32 -1.99
CA ALA A 67 1.21 16.92 -0.67
C ALA A 67 2.06 18.21 -0.64
N LEU A 68 3.22 18.21 -1.32
CA LEU A 68 4.07 19.40 -1.45
C LEU A 68 3.36 20.53 -2.20
N GLY A 69 2.67 20.22 -3.29
CA GLY A 69 1.88 21.21 -4.04
C GLY A 69 0.80 21.87 -3.19
N ILE A 70 0.07 21.07 -2.41
CA ILE A 70 -0.96 21.57 -1.48
C ILE A 70 -0.33 22.48 -0.41
N ALA A 71 0.76 22.06 0.21
CA ALA A 71 1.45 22.84 1.24
C ALA A 71 1.98 24.17 0.69
N ALA A 72 2.57 24.17 -0.50
CA ALA A 72 3.05 25.38 -1.16
C ALA A 72 1.89 26.33 -1.51
N HIS A 73 0.77 25.80 -2.03
CA HIS A 73 -0.40 26.61 -2.32
C HIS A 73 -0.99 27.26 -1.06
N ALA A 74 -1.15 26.49 0.02
CA ALA A 74 -1.70 26.98 1.28
C ALA A 74 -0.83 28.07 1.92
N THR A 75 0.50 27.88 1.93
CA THR A 75 1.44 28.87 2.48
C THR A 75 1.46 30.17 1.67
N ALA A 76 1.49 30.08 0.33
CA ALA A 76 1.41 31.26 -0.54
C ALA A 76 0.09 32.03 -0.36
N THR A 77 -1.04 31.34 -0.28
CA THR A 77 -2.36 31.95 -0.08
C THR A 77 -2.44 32.66 1.28
N ALA A 78 -1.92 32.06 2.35
CA ALA A 78 -1.90 32.69 3.67
C ALA A 78 -1.05 33.98 3.71
N LEU A 79 0.09 34.01 3.01
CA LEU A 79 0.92 35.22 2.92
C LEU A 79 0.23 36.32 2.10
N ARG A 80 -0.35 36.00 0.94
CA ARG A 80 -1.03 36.99 0.09
C ARG A 80 -2.23 37.64 0.79
N HIS A 81 -3.07 36.87 1.47
CA HIS A 81 -4.19 37.45 2.23
C HIS A 81 -3.72 38.40 3.34
N LYS A 82 -2.59 38.09 3.99
CA LYS A 82 -2.02 38.99 5.00
C LYS A 82 -1.57 40.32 4.39
N ASP A 83 -0.95 40.30 3.21
CA ASP A 83 -0.50 41.51 2.53
C ASP A 83 -1.69 42.36 2.02
N GLU A 84 -2.73 41.72 1.47
CA GLU A 84 -3.98 42.38 1.06
C GLU A 84 -4.70 43.03 2.26
N ASP A 85 -4.77 42.34 3.39
CA ASP A 85 -5.34 42.87 4.63
C ASP A 85 -4.55 44.08 5.15
N GLN A 86 -3.20 44.06 5.07
CA GLN A 86 -2.38 45.20 5.48
C GLN A 86 -2.53 46.41 4.54
N ALA A 87 -2.56 46.18 3.22
CA ALA A 87 -2.75 47.23 2.22
C ALA A 87 -4.11 47.92 2.39
N THR A 88 -5.18 47.13 2.56
CA THR A 88 -6.53 47.63 2.82
C THR A 88 -6.58 48.46 4.12
N LYS A 89 -5.90 47.99 5.19
CA LYS A 89 -5.87 48.69 6.48
C LYS A 89 -5.06 50.00 6.44
N GLN A 90 -4.05 50.10 5.57
CA GLN A 90 -3.29 51.34 5.34
C GLN A 90 -4.09 52.35 4.51
N GLU A 91 -4.79 51.92 3.46
CA GLU A 91 -5.66 52.82 2.67
C GLU A 91 -6.78 53.42 3.52
N VAL A 92 -7.44 52.63 4.38
CA VAL A 92 -8.51 53.12 5.26
C VAL A 92 -8.00 54.20 6.23
N LYS A 93 -6.78 54.05 6.77
CA LYS A 93 -6.16 55.04 7.67
C LYS A 93 -5.75 56.35 7.00
N GLN A 94 -5.53 56.34 5.69
CA GLN A 94 -5.07 57.50 4.94
C GLN A 94 -6.24 58.37 4.43
N HIS A 95 -7.47 57.87 4.56
CA HIS A 95 -8.72 58.54 4.19
C HIS A 95 -9.54 59.04 5.41
N GLU A 96 -9.02 58.92 6.64
CA GLU A 96 -9.49 59.61 7.86
C GLU A 96 -8.71 60.91 8.09
#